data_AF-A0A2A2AMG0-F1
#
_entry.id   AF-A0A2A2AMG0-F1
#
_cell.length_a   1.000
_cell.length_b   1.000
_cell.length_c   1.000
_cell.angle_alpha   90.00
_cell.angle_beta   90.00
_cell.angle_gamma   90.00
#
_symmetry.space_group_name_H-M   'P 1'
#
loop_
_entity.id
_entity.type
_entity.pdbx_description
1 polymer ?
#
loop_
_entity_poly.entity_id
_entity_poly.type
_entity_poly.pdbx_seq_one_letter_code
_entity_poly.pdbx_strand_id
1 'polypeptide(L)' 'MQRGKYIKPEDAHGHHIFRNADGGPTNSENHAVVCKPCHIKLHK' A
#
# COMPACT_ATOMS: atom_id res chain seq x y z
N MET A 1 -8.97 5.70 -8.63
CA MET A 1 -8.23 5.49 -7.36
C MET A 1 -8.48 6.71 -6.48
N GLN A 2 -9.17 6.57 -5.34
CA GLN A 2 -9.43 7.72 -4.45
C GLN A 2 -8.21 7.94 -3.55
N ARG A 3 -7.50 9.06 -3.70
CA ARG A 3 -6.42 9.53 -2.81
C ARG A 3 -7.01 10.57 -1.84
N GLY A 4 -6.57 10.56 -0.58
CA GLY A 4 -6.83 11.66 0.37
C GLY A 4 -8.05 11.54 1.30
N LYS A 5 -8.64 10.35 1.49
CA LYS A 5 -9.67 10.12 2.51
C LYS A 5 -9.07 9.46 3.75
N TYR A 6 -9.63 9.77 4.92
CA TYR A 6 -9.33 9.09 6.17
C TYR A 6 -9.54 7.58 6.01
N ILE A 7 -8.52 6.80 6.34
CA ILE A 7 -8.59 5.34 6.42
C ILE A 7 -8.66 5.00 7.90
N LYS A 8 -9.68 4.23 8.30
CA LYS A 8 -9.73 3.72 9.67
C LYS A 8 -8.49 2.87 9.93
N PRO A 9 -7.88 2.91 11.12
CA PRO A 9 -6.70 2.11 11.43
C PRO A 9 -6.86 0.61 11.13
N GLU A 10 -8.06 0.06 11.35
CA GLU A 10 -8.40 -1.35 11.04
C GLU A 10 -8.36 -1.70 9.54
N ASP A 11 -8.56 -0.70 8.68
CA ASP A 11 -8.59 -0.85 7.22
C ASP A 11 -7.29 -0.39 6.53
N ALA A 12 -6.37 0.19 7.31
CA ALA A 12 -5.09 0.70 6.84
C ALA A 12 -4.08 -0.45 6.69
N HIS A 13 -3.61 -0.65 5.46
CA HIS A 13 -2.64 -1.70 5.14
C HIS A 13 -1.40 -1.08 4.52
N GLY A 14 -0.22 -1.53 4.96
CA GLY A 14 1.05 -1.19 4.33
C GLY A 14 1.19 -1.89 2.99
N HIS A 15 1.66 -1.17 1.99
CA HIS A 15 1.88 -1.65 0.62
C HIS A 15 3.27 -1.21 0.17
N HIS A 16 4.04 -2.14 -0.40
CA HIS A 16 5.29 -1.79 -1.08
C HIS A 16 4.96 -1.27 -2.48
N ILE A 17 5.30 -0.01 -2.77
CA ILE A 17 5.05 0.63 -4.07
C ILE A 17 5.75 -0.14 -5.18
N PHE A 18 7.02 -0.49 -4.94
CA PHE A 18 7.78 -1.43 -5.75
C PHE A 18 7.94 -2.73 -4.95
N ARG A 19 7.47 -3.85 -5.51
CA ARG A 19 7.37 -5.11 -4.76
C ARG A 19 8.76 -5.63 -4.41
N ASN A 20 8.88 -6.26 -3.24
CA ASN A 20 10.11 -6.99 -2.87
C ASN A 20 10.48 -8.07 -3.90
N ALA A 21 9.48 -8.70 -4.53
CA ALA A 21 9.70 -9.69 -5.58
C ALA A 21 10.42 -9.12 -6.83
N ASP A 22 10.28 -7.81 -7.06
CA ASP A 22 10.92 -7.09 -8.17
C ASP A 22 12.22 -6.40 -7.73
N GLY A 23 12.66 -6.60 -6.47
CA GLY A 23 13.86 -5.99 -5.88
C GLY A 23 13.60 -4.73 -5.04
N GLY A 24 12.35 -4.44 -4.70
CA GLY A 24 12.02 -3.25 -3.91
C GLY A 24 12.54 -3.29 -2.46
N PRO A 25 13.16 -2.19 -1.99
CA PRO A 25 13.67 -2.11 -0.63
C PRO A 25 12.52 -1.98 0.37
N THR A 26 12.69 -2.54 1.56
CA THR A 26 11.78 -2.31 2.68
C THR A 26 12.26 -1.06 3.44
N ASN A 27 11.88 0.10 2.94
CA ASN A 27 12.15 1.41 3.56
C ASN A 27 10.88 2.28 3.54
N SER A 28 10.87 3.36 4.32
CA SER A 28 9.71 4.26 4.41
C SER A 28 9.36 4.92 3.08
N GLU A 29 10.34 5.10 2.19
CA GLU A 29 10.16 5.72 0.87
C GLU A 29 9.40 4.80 -0.09
N ASN A 30 9.59 3.48 0.02
CA ASN A 30 8.89 2.48 -0.77
C ASN A 30 7.59 1.99 -0.09
N HIS A 31 7.24 2.53 1.08
CA HIS A 31 6.04 2.18 1.81
C HIS A 31 4.89 3.16 1.49
N ALA A 32 3.72 2.62 1.16
CA ALA A 32 2.48 3.38 1.07
C ALA A 32 1.39 2.77 1.95
N VAL A 33 0.60 3.60 2.63
CA VAL A 33 -0.59 3.14 3.35
C VAL A 33 -1.80 3.24 2.43
N VAL A 34 -2.48 2.12 2.24
CA VAL A 34 -3.66 2.01 1.37
C VAL A 34 -4.79 1.26 2.07
N CYS A 35 -6.00 1.46 1.58
CA CYS A 35 -7.17 0.75 2.08
C CYS A 35 -7.11 -0.74 1.70
N LYS A 36 -7.71 -1.66 2.47
CA LYS A 36 -7.76 -3.10 2.14
C LYS A 36 -8.18 -3.41 0.70
N PRO A 37 -9.29 -2.87 0.15
CA PRO A 37 -9.65 -3.15 -1.25
C PRO A 37 -8.71 -2.49 -2.25
N CYS A 38 -8.02 -1.41 -1.88
CA CYS A 38 -6.96 -0.79 -2.68
C CYS A 38 -5.75 -1.73 -2.76
N HIS A 39 -5.32 -2.28 -1.62
CA HIS A 39 -4.20 -3.22 -1.51
C HIS A 39 -4.40 -4.44 -2.42
N ILE A 40 -5.59 -5.06 -2.36
CA ILE A 40 -5.93 -6.21 -3.20
C ILE A 40 -5.90 -5.86 -4.69
N LYS A 41 -6.39 -4.68 -5.08
CA LYS A 41 -6.39 -4.23 -6.48
C LYS A 41 -4.99 -3.96 -7.02
N LEU A 42 -4.05 -3.52 -6.18
CA LEU A 42 -2.67 -3.24 -6.57
C LEU A 42 -1.82 -4.53 -6.68
N HIS A 43 -2.25 -5.61 -6.07
CA HIS A 43 -1.60 -6.93 -6.13
C HIS A 43 -2.22 -7.87 -7.19
N LYS A 44 -3.18 -7.39 -7.99
CA LYS A 44 -3.67 -8.07 -9.19
C LYS A 44 -2.89 -7.60 -10.41
#